data_AF-A0A0M8WSJ1-F1
#
_entry.id   AF-A0A0M8WSJ1-F1
#
_cell.length_a   1.000
_cell.length_b   1.000
_cell.length_c   1.000
_cell.angle_alpha   90.00
_cell.angle_beta   90.00
_cell.angle_gamma   90.00
#
_symmetry.space_group_name_H-M   'P 1'
#
loop_
_entity.id
_entity.type
_entity.pdbx_description
1 polymer ?
#
loop_
_entity_poly.entity_id
_entity_poly.type
_entity_poly.pdbx_seq_one_letter_code
_entity_poly.pdbx_strand_id
1 'polypeptide(L)'
;MALSWQAAYGLRPDPVRAYSEAIKAVESAAHAVVEPNNSKATLGTMLRVLRDASHRFTTSLGTGSTMPVEVMMRALWEGQTSRHGGQGGTVPETLEAARAGVHAAATLVQWFTSGAVTRVL
;
A
#
# COMPACT_ATOMS: atom_id res chain seq x y z
N MET A 1 -6.81 3.06 8.04
CA MET A 1 -7.33 4.22 7.27
C MET A 1 -7.64 5.45 8.12
N ALA A 2 -8.40 5.37 9.23
CA ALA A 2 -8.76 6.57 10.00
C ALA A 2 -7.54 7.44 10.42
N LEU A 3 -6.47 6.82 10.91
CA LEU A 3 -5.24 7.51 11.32
C LEU A 3 -4.56 8.24 10.16
N SER A 4 -4.51 7.65 8.96
CA SER A 4 -3.85 8.25 7.81
C SER A 4 -4.64 9.43 7.24
N TRP A 5 -5.98 9.35 7.21
CA TRP A 5 -6.86 10.47 6.87
C TRP A 5 -6.73 11.64 7.85
N GLN A 6 -6.76 11.35 9.16
CA GLN A 6 -6.59 12.37 10.19
C GLN A 6 -5.23 13.08 10.07
N ALA A 7 -4.15 12.33 9.82
CA ALA A 7 -2.83 12.92 9.66
C ALA A 7 -2.69 13.73 8.35
N ALA A 8 -3.38 13.39 7.27
CA ALA A 8 -3.28 14.11 5.99
C ALA A 8 -4.21 15.35 5.88
N TYR A 9 -5.35 15.34 6.57
CA TYR A 9 -6.40 16.36 6.43
C TYR A 9 -6.81 17.03 7.75
N GLY A 10 -6.23 16.62 8.88
CA GLY A 10 -6.46 17.27 10.16
C GLY A 10 -5.95 18.71 10.22
N LEU A 11 -6.34 19.44 11.26
CA LEU A 11 -6.00 20.85 11.47
C LEU A 11 -4.48 21.13 11.42
N ARG A 12 -3.68 20.16 11.89
CA ARG A 12 -2.21 20.18 11.79
C ARG A 12 -1.78 18.90 11.07
N PRO A 13 -1.63 18.94 9.74
CA PRO A 13 -1.22 17.75 8.99
C PRO A 13 0.18 17.26 9.38
N ASP A 14 0.35 15.95 9.36
CA ASP A 14 1.61 15.25 9.57
C ASP A 14 1.82 14.31 8.37
N PRO A 15 2.52 14.77 7.30
CA PRO A 15 2.70 13.99 6.08
C PRO A 15 3.41 12.65 6.29
N VAL A 16 4.46 12.63 7.12
CA VAL A 16 5.25 11.43 7.40
C VAL A 16 4.38 10.37 8.10
N ARG A 17 3.60 10.79 9.10
CA ARG A 17 2.65 9.90 9.78
C ARG A 17 1.53 9.46 8.83
N ALA A 18 0.98 10.37 8.04
CA ALA A 18 -0.08 10.04 7.09
C ALA A 18 0.36 8.96 6.10
N TYR A 19 1.56 9.11 5.52
CA TYR A 19 2.11 8.16 4.56
C TYR A 19 2.41 6.81 5.21
N SER A 20 3.06 6.81 6.38
CA SER A 20 3.39 5.55 7.09
C SER A 20 2.14 4.79 7.59
N GLU A 21 1.10 5.49 8.06
CA GLU A 21 -0.17 4.87 8.46
C GLU A 21 -0.99 4.40 7.25
N ALA A 22 -0.83 5.04 6.08
CA ALA A 22 -1.42 4.56 4.83
C ALA A 22 -0.81 3.21 4.41
N ILE A 23 0.51 3.08 4.44
CA ILE A 23 1.21 1.82 4.15
C ILE A 23 0.76 0.69 5.08
N LYS A 24 0.79 0.94 6.41
CA LYS A 24 0.38 -0.07 7.40
C LYS A 24 -1.06 -0.54 7.20
N ALA A 25 -1.95 0.35 6.77
CA ALA A 25 -3.33 0.00 6.47
C ALA A 25 -3.42 -0.96 5.27
N VAL A 26 -2.64 -0.70 4.19
CA VAL A 26 -2.56 -1.62 3.04
C VAL A 26 -1.97 -2.96 3.48
N GLU A 27 -0.88 -2.94 4.25
CA GLU A 27 -0.24 -4.17 4.74
C GLU A 27 -1.22 -5.04 5.52
N SER A 28 -1.96 -4.44 6.46
CA SER A 28 -2.96 -5.15 7.25
C SER A 28 -4.09 -5.72 6.40
N ALA A 29 -4.56 -5.00 5.38
CA ALA A 29 -5.66 -5.45 4.52
C ALA A 29 -5.23 -6.56 3.55
N ALA A 30 -4.02 -6.46 2.99
CA ALA A 30 -3.50 -7.38 1.99
C ALA A 30 -2.96 -8.69 2.58
N HIS A 31 -2.55 -8.68 3.86
CA HIS A 31 -1.81 -9.76 4.50
C HIS A 31 -2.43 -11.15 4.29
N ALA A 32 -3.70 -11.32 4.66
CA ALA A 32 -4.39 -12.62 4.59
C ALA A 32 -4.56 -13.13 3.15
N VAL A 33 -4.55 -12.24 2.15
CA VAL A 33 -4.68 -12.60 0.73
C VAL A 33 -3.32 -12.95 0.13
N VAL A 34 -2.32 -12.10 0.35
CA VAL A 34 -1.03 -12.18 -0.38
C VAL A 34 -0.03 -13.07 0.34
N GLU A 35 0.13 -12.92 1.66
CA GLU A 35 1.14 -13.61 2.46
C GLU A 35 0.58 -14.14 3.81
N PRO A 36 -0.47 -14.98 3.80
CA PRO A 36 -1.17 -15.41 5.04
C PRO A 36 -0.26 -16.12 6.05
N ASN A 37 0.84 -16.72 5.59
CA ASN A 37 1.77 -17.49 6.43
C ASN A 37 3.04 -16.70 6.82
N ASN A 38 3.17 -15.43 6.42
CA ASN A 38 4.33 -14.60 6.76
C ASN A 38 3.95 -13.58 7.85
N SER A 39 4.31 -13.85 9.10
CA SER A 39 4.03 -12.93 10.22
C SER A 39 4.83 -11.62 10.18
N LYS A 40 5.83 -11.53 9.28
CA LYS A 40 6.67 -10.35 9.04
C LYS A 40 6.41 -9.74 7.65
N ALA A 41 5.23 -9.97 7.09
CA ALA A 41 4.86 -9.39 5.81
C ALA A 41 4.92 -7.87 5.85
N THR A 42 5.44 -7.30 4.77
CA THR A 42 5.54 -5.85 4.55
C THR A 42 5.03 -5.54 3.15
N LEU A 43 4.82 -4.26 2.85
CA LEU A 43 4.41 -3.83 1.51
C LEU A 43 5.40 -4.32 0.44
N GLY A 44 6.70 -4.27 0.74
CA GLY A 44 7.75 -4.72 -0.17
C GLY A 44 7.77 -6.24 -0.40
N THR A 45 7.50 -7.06 0.62
CA THR A 45 7.43 -8.52 0.44
C THR A 45 6.16 -8.93 -0.30
N MET A 46 5.01 -8.29 -0.01
CA MET A 46 3.75 -8.55 -0.70
C MET A 46 3.81 -8.10 -2.16
N LEU A 47 4.43 -6.95 -2.46
CA LEU A 47 4.68 -6.49 -3.83
C LEU A 47 5.55 -7.49 -4.61
N ARG A 48 6.57 -8.09 -3.97
CA ARG A 48 7.36 -9.15 -4.59
C ARG A 48 6.51 -10.37 -4.92
N VAL A 49 5.66 -10.82 -4.01
CA VAL A 49 4.78 -11.98 -4.23
C VAL A 49 3.80 -11.72 -5.38
N LEU A 50 3.18 -10.54 -5.42
CA LEU A 50 2.28 -10.17 -6.52
C LEU A 50 3.00 -10.14 -7.87
N ARG A 51 4.22 -9.60 -7.93
CA ARG A 51 5.03 -9.58 -9.15
C ARG A 51 5.45 -10.99 -9.60
N ASP A 52 5.95 -11.81 -8.68
CA ASP A 52 6.56 -13.10 -9.01
C ASP A 52 5.51 -14.21 -9.21
N ALA A 53 4.30 -14.03 -8.67
CA ALA A 53 3.22 -15.01 -8.72
C ALA A 53 1.86 -14.38 -9.05
N SER A 54 1.82 -13.38 -9.94
CA SER A 54 0.60 -12.65 -10.33
C SER A 54 -0.53 -13.57 -10.79
N HIS A 55 -0.21 -14.66 -11.49
CA HIS A 55 -1.17 -15.69 -11.93
C HIS A 55 -1.97 -16.34 -10.79
N ARG A 56 -1.52 -16.21 -9.53
CA ARG A 56 -2.22 -16.71 -8.34
C ARG A 56 -3.24 -15.73 -7.80
N PHE A 57 -3.37 -14.55 -8.41
CA PHE A 57 -4.27 -13.52 -7.95
C PHE A 57 -5.11 -13.00 -9.12
N THR A 58 -6.29 -12.49 -8.80
CA THR A 58 -7.16 -11.85 -9.77
C THR A 58 -7.79 -10.62 -9.15
N THR A 59 -8.26 -9.71 -9.99
CA THR A 59 -9.01 -8.53 -9.58
C THR A 59 -10.39 -8.51 -10.23
N SER A 60 -11.37 -7.88 -9.60
CA SER A 60 -12.67 -7.65 -10.22
C SER A 60 -12.62 -6.54 -11.28
N LEU A 61 -11.47 -5.91 -11.51
CA LEU A 61 -11.30 -4.82 -12.45
C LEU A 61 -10.78 -5.34 -13.79
N GLY A 62 -11.42 -4.90 -14.89
CA GLY A 62 -11.00 -5.26 -16.24
C GLY A 62 -11.02 -6.78 -16.48
N THR A 63 -9.95 -7.31 -17.05
CA THR A 63 -9.80 -8.74 -17.39
C THR A 63 -9.17 -9.58 -16.27
N GLY A 64 -9.22 -9.14 -15.02
CA GLY A 64 -8.64 -9.86 -13.89
C GLY A 64 -7.18 -9.53 -13.58
N SER A 65 -6.57 -8.59 -14.31
CA SER A 65 -5.17 -8.22 -14.11
C SER A 65 -4.92 -7.59 -12.74
N THR A 66 -3.84 -8.01 -12.08
CA THR A 66 -3.32 -7.44 -10.82
C THR A 66 -2.45 -6.21 -11.02
N MET A 67 -2.16 -5.85 -12.27
CA MET A 67 -1.27 -4.72 -12.59
C MET A 67 -1.65 -3.41 -11.88
N PRO A 68 -2.92 -2.99 -11.78
CA PRO A 68 -3.27 -1.77 -11.04
C PRO A 68 -2.92 -1.85 -9.54
N VAL A 69 -3.07 -3.03 -8.92
CA VAL A 69 -2.70 -3.29 -7.52
C VAL A 69 -1.19 -3.15 -7.36
N GLU A 70 -0.43 -3.82 -8.23
CA GLU A 70 1.03 -3.80 -8.22
C GLU A 70 1.60 -2.40 -8.43
N VAL A 71 1.04 -1.63 -9.37
CA VAL A 71 1.48 -0.25 -9.65
C VAL A 71 1.21 0.66 -8.45
N MET A 72 0.04 0.58 -7.82
CA MET A 72 -0.26 1.39 -6.64
C MET A 72 0.60 0.99 -5.43
N MET A 73 0.80 -0.31 -5.18
CA MET A 73 1.67 -0.78 -4.09
C MET A 73 3.14 -0.39 -4.32
N ARG A 74 3.61 -0.42 -5.57
CA ARG A 74 4.94 0.06 -5.94
C ARG A 74 5.10 1.55 -5.72
N ALA A 75 4.14 2.36 -6.17
CA ALA A 75 4.16 3.80 -5.95
C ALA A 75 4.20 4.15 -4.46
N LEU A 76 3.42 3.44 -3.63
CA LEU A 76 3.47 3.59 -2.18
C LEU A 76 4.84 3.22 -1.61
N TRP A 77 5.39 2.07 -2.04
CA TRP A 77 6.68 1.57 -1.55
C TRP A 77 7.86 2.49 -1.90
N GLU A 78 7.93 2.97 -3.14
CA GLU A 78 9.00 3.87 -3.62
C GLU A 78 8.86 5.30 -3.06
N GLY A 79 7.62 5.76 -2.80
CA GLY A 79 7.38 7.09 -2.25
C GLY A 79 7.61 7.21 -0.74
N GLN A 80 8.00 6.13 -0.04
CA GLN A 80 8.29 6.15 1.39
C GLN A 80 9.71 6.66 1.68
N THR A 81 9.96 7.94 1.41
CA THR A 81 11.29 8.55 1.48
C THR A 81 11.81 8.74 2.90
N SER A 82 10.92 8.81 3.91
CA SER A 82 11.31 8.92 5.32
C SER A 82 11.98 7.67 5.89
N ARG A 83 11.94 6.54 5.17
CA ARG A 83 12.40 5.22 5.67
C ARG A 83 13.44 4.52 4.80
N HIS A 84 14.01 5.19 3.82
CA HIS A 84 15.11 4.61 3.04
C HIS A 84 16.46 4.94 3.66
N GLY A 85 17.08 3.94 4.30
CA GLY A 85 18.49 3.93 4.69
C GLY A 85 19.46 3.85 3.50
N GLY A 86 19.16 4.53 2.39
CA GLY A 86 20.07 4.74 1.28
C GLY A 86 21.07 5.87 1.59
N GLN A 87 22.11 6.00 0.76
CA GLN A 87 23.17 7.01 0.92
C GLN A 87 22.70 8.48 0.76
N GLY A 88 21.42 8.70 0.41
CA GLY A 88 20.80 10.02 0.34
C GLY A 88 20.13 10.40 1.66
N GLY A 89 20.13 11.70 1.99
CA GLY A 89 19.46 12.20 3.19
C GLY A 89 17.98 11.84 3.23
N THR A 90 17.47 11.54 4.42
CA THR A 90 16.04 11.30 4.66
C THR A 90 15.25 12.58 4.37
N VAL A 91 14.49 12.60 3.27
CA VAL A 91 13.59 13.72 2.93
C VAL A 91 12.18 13.38 3.44
N PRO A 92 11.58 14.23 4.30
CA PRO A 92 10.18 14.05 4.71
C PRO A 92 9.23 14.07 3.51
N GLU A 93 8.21 13.24 3.55
CA GLU A 93 7.16 13.25 2.52
C GLU A 93 6.45 14.61 2.49
N THR A 94 6.13 15.11 1.30
CA THR A 94 5.30 16.32 1.16
C THR A 94 3.85 16.02 1.52
N LEU A 95 3.09 17.07 1.87
CA LEU A 95 1.66 16.92 2.17
C LEU A 95 0.88 16.39 0.97
N GLU A 96 1.24 16.82 -0.24
CA GLU A 96 0.65 16.36 -1.50
C GLU A 96 0.93 14.88 -1.73
N ALA A 97 2.18 14.44 -1.53
CA ALA A 97 2.55 13.03 -1.64
C ALA A 97 1.81 12.16 -0.60
N ALA A 98 1.72 12.64 0.65
CA ALA A 98 0.97 11.96 1.70
C ALA A 98 -0.52 11.82 1.36
N ARG A 99 -1.15 12.86 0.82
CA ARG A 99 -2.56 12.82 0.41
C ARG A 99 -2.78 11.85 -0.75
N ALA A 100 -1.94 11.90 -1.79
CA ALA A 100 -1.98 10.94 -2.88
C ALA A 100 -1.80 9.50 -2.38
N GLY A 101 -0.84 9.27 -1.48
CA GLY A 101 -0.62 7.98 -0.84
C GLY A 101 -1.83 7.49 -0.03
N VAL A 102 -2.50 8.37 0.72
CA VAL A 102 -3.75 8.04 1.43
C VAL A 102 -4.85 7.58 0.47
N HIS A 103 -4.96 8.19 -0.72
CA HIS A 103 -5.99 7.82 -1.70
C HIS A 103 -5.68 6.48 -2.35
N ALA A 104 -4.42 6.26 -2.76
CA ALA A 104 -3.98 4.95 -3.27
C ALA A 104 -4.19 3.84 -2.22
N ALA A 105 -3.82 4.10 -0.97
CA ALA A 105 -4.04 3.17 0.14
C ALA A 105 -5.52 2.91 0.41
N ALA A 106 -6.39 3.92 0.31
CA ALA A 106 -7.83 3.75 0.48
C ALA A 106 -8.40 2.79 -0.58
N THR A 107 -8.01 2.97 -1.84
CA THR A 107 -8.41 2.07 -2.93
C THR A 107 -7.91 0.65 -2.68
N LEU A 108 -6.62 0.47 -2.37
CA LEU A 108 -6.05 -0.84 -2.10
C LEU A 108 -6.71 -1.55 -0.91
N VAL A 109 -6.88 -0.84 0.22
CA VAL A 109 -7.56 -1.38 1.39
C VAL A 109 -8.96 -1.82 1.04
N GLN A 110 -9.74 -0.96 0.36
CA GLN A 110 -11.09 -1.32 -0.06
C GLN A 110 -11.09 -2.55 -0.97
N TRP A 111 -10.14 -2.66 -1.91
CA TRP A 111 -10.09 -3.77 -2.84
C TRP A 111 -9.74 -5.10 -2.16
N PHE A 112 -8.79 -5.11 -1.24
CA PHE A 112 -8.45 -6.31 -0.48
C PHE A 112 -9.56 -6.72 0.50
N THR A 113 -10.17 -5.77 1.23
CA THR A 113 -11.20 -6.10 2.23
C THR A 113 -12.54 -6.48 1.62
N SER A 114 -12.88 -5.97 0.44
CA SER A 114 -14.12 -6.32 -0.27
C SER A 114 -14.02 -7.60 -1.09
N GLY A 115 -12.81 -8.17 -1.23
CA GLY A 115 -12.59 -9.30 -2.14
C GLY A 115 -12.61 -8.88 -3.61
N ALA A 116 -12.42 -7.60 -3.93
CA ALA A 116 -12.15 -7.17 -5.31
C ALA A 116 -10.74 -7.58 -5.78
N VAL A 117 -9.86 -7.94 -4.85
CA VAL A 117 -8.60 -8.64 -5.14
C VAL A 117 -8.60 -9.94 -4.34
N THR A 118 -8.44 -11.07 -5.02
CA THR A 118 -8.48 -12.39 -4.40
C THR A 118 -7.37 -13.27 -4.93
N ARG A 119 -7.13 -14.36 -4.20
CA ARG A 119 -6.28 -15.46 -4.67
C ARG A 119 -7.11 -16.42 -5.51
N VAL A 120 -6.63 -16.77 -6.70
CA VAL A 120 -7.22 -17.82 -7.53
C VAL A 120 -6.76 -19.17 -7.00
N LEU A 121 -7.71 -20.11 -6.89
CA LEU A 121 -7.49 -21.49 -6.44
C LEU A 121 -6.80 -22.33 -7.52
#